data_AF-A0A4R5DUG1-F1
#
_entry.id   AF-A0A4R5DUG1-F1
#
_cell.length_a   1.000
_cell.length_b   1.000
_cell.length_c   1.000
_cell.angle_alpha   90.00
_cell.angle_beta   90.00
_cell.angle_gamma   90.00
#
_symmetry.space_group_name_H-M   'P 1'
#
loop_
_entity.id
_entity.type
_entity.pdbx_description
1 polymer ?
#
loop_
_entity_poly.entity_id
_entity_poly.type
_entity_poly.pdbx_seq_one_letter_code
_entity_poly.pdbx_strand_id
1 'polypeptide(L)' 'MKTDDKTLDEILKLHAQYVLEVEHSGIKPLSVDIYRTNSHNFVRWIKDEFIPGGSKSKRKS' A
#
# COMPACT_ATOMS: atom_id res chain seq x y z
N MET A 1 3.62 9.82 -10.97
CA MET A 1 4.35 8.95 -11.91
C MET A 1 3.33 7.93 -12.37
N LYS A 2 2.99 7.87 -13.66
CA LYS A 2 2.02 6.86 -14.11
C LYS A 2 2.78 5.54 -14.27
N THR A 3 2.62 4.64 -13.32
CA THR A 3 3.06 3.25 -13.44
C THR A 3 2.26 2.62 -14.57
N ASP A 4 2.91 1.95 -15.52
CA ASP A 4 2.21 1.21 -16.57
C ASP A 4 1.47 0.00 -15.98
N ASP A 5 0.42 -0.45 -16.67
CA ASP A 5 -0.48 -1.50 -16.16
C ASP A 5 0.26 -2.81 -15.84
N LYS A 6 1.26 -3.17 -16.65
CA LYS A 6 2.04 -4.40 -16.43
C LYS A 6 2.88 -4.30 -15.15
N THR A 7 3.53 -3.17 -14.94
CA THR A 7 4.28 -2.91 -13.71
C THR A 7 3.35 -2.86 -12.50
N LEU A 8 2.17 -2.26 -12.65
CA LEU A 8 1.16 -2.20 -11.58
C LEU A 8 0.72 -3.61 -11.17
N ASP A 9 0.38 -4.47 -12.13
CA ASP A 9 -0.07 -5.84 -11.87
C ASP A 9 1.00 -6.66 -11.11
N GLU A 10 2.27 -6.56 -11.52
CA GLU A 10 3.34 -7.27 -10.82
C GLU A 10 3.56 -6.71 -9.40
N ILE A 11 3.45 -5.39 -9.20
CA ILE A 11 3.51 -4.79 -7.85
C ILE A 11 2.37 -5.32 -6.97
N LEU A 12 1.16 -5.48 -7.49
CA LEU A 12 0.03 -6.01 -6.70
C LEU A 12 0.25 -7.46 -6.29
N LYS A 13 0.76 -8.28 -7.21
CA LYS A 13 1.11 -9.68 -6.92
C LYS A 13 2.23 -9.76 -5.87
N LEU A 14 3.28 -8.97 -6.00
CA LEU A 14 4.39 -8.91 -5.03
C LEU A 14 3.92 -8.36 -3.68
N HIS A 15 3.00 -7.40 -3.66
CA HIS A 15 2.43 -6.86 -2.42
C HIS A 15 1.67 -7.93 -1.64
N ALA A 16 0.88 -8.77 -2.32
CA ALA A 16 0.20 -9.88 -1.68
C ALA A 16 1.18 -10.89 -1.04
N GLN A 17 2.30 -11.18 -1.71
CA GLN A 17 3.37 -12.03 -1.17
C GLN A 17 4.06 -11.39 0.03
N TYR A 18 4.38 -10.10 -0.06
CA TYR A 18 4.99 -9.33 1.02
C TYR A 18 4.12 -9.31 2.28
N VAL A 19 2.81 -9.11 2.16
CA VAL A 19 1.90 -9.11 3.32
C VAL A 19 1.93 -10.46 4.03
N LEU A 20 1.90 -11.56 3.28
CA LEU A 20 2.00 -12.90 3.85
C LEU A 20 3.35 -13.13 4.53
N GLU A 21 4.45 -12.68 3.92
CA GLU A 21 5.79 -12.82 4.51
C GLU A 21 5.90 -12.07 5.82
N VAL A 22 5.42 -10.81 5.88
CA VAL A 22 5.42 -10.01 7.10
C VAL A 22 4.57 -10.65 8.20
N GLU A 23 3.39 -11.18 7.87
CA GLU A 23 2.51 -11.85 8.83
C GLU A 23 3.14 -13.11 9.43
N HIS A 24 3.97 -13.84 8.68
CA HIS A 24 4.62 -15.08 9.13
C HIS A 24 6.09 -14.89 9.56
N SER A 25 6.62 -13.66 9.55
CA SER A 25 8.03 -13.36 9.83
C SER A 25 8.46 -13.52 11.29
N GLY A 26 7.51 -13.65 12.22
CA GLY A 26 7.79 -13.76 13.66
C GLY A 26 8.25 -12.46 14.32
N ILE A 27 8.17 -11.31 13.63
CA ILE A 27 8.46 -9.99 14.21
C ILE A 27 7.34 -9.54 15.16
N LYS A 28 7.59 -8.45 15.91
CA LYS A 28 6.63 -7.92 16.87
C LYS A 28 5.30 -7.55 16.19
N PRO A 29 4.12 -7.81 16.81
CA PRO A 29 2.81 -7.50 16.22
C PRO A 29 2.68 -6.05 15.72
N LEU A 30 3.14 -5.08 16.52
CA LEU A 30 3.12 -3.67 16.11
C LEU A 30 3.94 -3.40 14.84
N SER A 31 5.06 -4.11 14.67
CA SER A 31 5.88 -4.00 13.45
C SER A 31 5.15 -4.57 12.24
N VAL A 32 4.45 -5.70 12.40
CA VAL A 32 3.58 -6.28 11.35
C VAL A 32 2.54 -5.25 10.90
N ASP A 33 1.84 -4.62 11.85
CA ASP A 33 0.81 -3.63 11.56
C ASP A 33 1.37 -2.41 10.81
N ILE A 34 2.54 -1.92 11.23
CA ILE A 34 3.23 -0.78 10.58
C ILE A 34 3.60 -1.14 9.14
N TYR A 35 4.23 -2.29 8.91
CA TYR A 35 4.66 -2.71 7.58
C TYR A 35 3.48 -2.97 6.64
N ARG A 36 2.42 -3.61 7.15
CA ARG A 36 1.18 -3.82 6.37
C ARG A 36 0.53 -2.50 6.00
N THR A 37 0.43 -1.57 6.95
CA THR A 37 -0.18 -0.25 6.72
C THR A 37 0.61 0.56 5.69
N ASN A 38 1.94 0.62 5.84
CA ASN A 38 2.80 1.42 4.97
C ASN A 38 2.81 0.89 3.53
N SER A 39 2.96 -0.43 3.37
CA SER A 39 2.94 -1.06 2.04
C SER A 39 1.58 -0.91 1.35
N HIS A 40 0.47 -1.04 2.11
CA HIS A 40 -0.86 -0.82 1.57
C HIS A 40 -1.09 0.62 1.12
N ASN A 41 -0.63 1.61 1.90
CA ASN A 41 -0.69 3.02 1.52
C ASN A 41 0.16 3.31 0.27
N PHE A 42 1.32 2.67 0.13
CA PHE A 42 2.13 2.76 -1.09
C PHE A 42 1.36 2.25 -2.32
N VAL A 43 0.74 1.07 -2.23
CA VAL A 43 -0.09 0.51 -3.32
C VAL A 43 -1.26 1.44 -3.67
N ARG A 44 -1.95 1.99 -2.67
CA ARG A 44 -3.05 2.94 -2.93
C ARG A 44 -2.55 4.24 -3.57
N TRP A 45 -1.34 4.69 -3.23
CA TRP A 45 -0.75 5.88 -3.84
C TRP A 45 -0.43 5.69 -5.32
N ILE A 46 0.19 4.57 -5.69
CA ILE A 46 0.49 4.27 -7.10
C ILE A 46 -0.75 3.98 -7.95
N LYS A 47 -1.89 3.65 -7.31
CA LYS A 47 -3.21 3.54 -7.95
C LYS A 47 -3.99 4.86 -8.03
N ASP A 48 -3.41 5.96 -7.58
CA ASP A 48 -4.10 7.26 -7.43
C ASP A 48 -5.34 7.21 -6.48
N GLU A 49 -5.45 6.19 -5.61
CA GLU A 49 -6.51 6.02 -4.59
C GLU A 49 -6.18 6.69 -3.24
N PHE A 50 -4.95 7.19 -3.10
CA PHE A 50 -4.44 7.82 -1.90
C PHE A 50 -3.42 8.91 -2.25
N ILE A 51 -3.51 10.06 -1.58
CA ILE A 51 -2.54 11.15 -1.71
C ILE A 51 -1.88 11.36 -0.35
N PRO A 52 -0.58 11.05 -0.19
CA PRO A 52 0.16 11.31 1.04
C PRO A 52 0.07 12.79 1.44
N GLY A 53 -0.36 13.08 2.67
CA GLY A 53 -0.54 14.45 3.15
C GLY A 53 -1.69 15.23 2.50
N GLY A 54 -2.44 14.61 1.58
CA GLY A 54 -3.64 15.18 1.00
C GLY A 54 -4.74 15.24 2.06
N SER A 55 -5.06 16.45 2.54
CA SER A 55 -6.31 16.61 3.28
C SER A 55 -7.45 16.27 2.32
N LYS A 56 -8.43 15.47 2.77
CA LYS A 56 -9.70 15.37 2.06
C LYS A 56 -10.31 16.76 2.10
N SER A 57 -9.99 17.62 1.13
CA SER A 57 -10.79 18.80 0.86
C SER A 57 -12.20 18.26 0.69
N LYS A 58 -13.08 18.57 1.64
CA LYS A 58 -14.46 18.12 1.65
C LYS A 58 -14.99 18.40 0.24
N ARG A 59 -15.34 17.36 -0.52
CA ARG A 59 -16.23 17.52 -1.66
C ARG A 59 -17.49 18.15 -1.07
N LYS A 60 -17.62 19.48 -1.17
CA LYS A 60 -18.89 20.16 -0.98
C LYS A 60 -19.75 19.66 -2.11
N SER A 61 -20.67 18.76 -1.76
CA SER A 61 -21.90 18.56 -2.52
C SER A 61 -22.70 19.86 -2.54
#